data_AF-A0A2E6VUK9-F1
#
_entry.id   AF-A0A2E6VUK9-F1
#
_cell.length_a   1.000
_cell.length_b   1.000
_cell.length_c   1.000
_cell.angle_alpha   90.00
_cell.angle_beta   90.00
_cell.angle_gamma   90.00
#
_symmetry.space_group_name_H-M   'P 1'
#
loop_
_entity.id
_entity.type
_entity.pdbx_description
1 polymer ?
#
loop_
_entity_poly.entity_id
_entity_poly.type
_entity_poly.pdbx_seq_one_letter_code
_entity_poly.pdbx_strand_id
1 'polypeptide(L)'
;MSRPSKFQSTPLAPDRVKADGEAQKTGWGVPKPKSGKNQSAYDKYKQSLHEIFDGKKPMPNKMKGMLESQHPAVAQKETAGEQETTEEQPAKKVRRRVAPKGPTLGDLIQVAKSGKSSAEVREALSQIKEKGFTLPDDDEEILVKALDHDDDDIVLQALTQLEVFLDNDTSKNPTLLKTRLQSAQMLASNGKIRRKTTALLELLA
;
A
#
# COMPACT_ATOMS: atom_id res chain seq x y z
N MET A 1 39.62 -58.08 -21.29
CA MET A 1 39.05 -57.29 -22.40
C MET A 1 38.29 -56.10 -21.83
N SER A 2 38.51 -54.94 -22.43
CA SER A 2 38.21 -53.57 -21.97
C SER A 2 36.72 -53.23 -21.72
N ARG A 3 36.49 -52.31 -20.77
CA ARG A 3 35.29 -51.45 -20.70
C ARG A 3 35.33 -50.39 -21.83
N PRO A 4 34.19 -49.81 -22.25
CA PRO A 4 33.71 -48.56 -21.63
C PRO A 4 32.18 -48.48 -21.50
N SER A 5 31.60 -48.06 -20.37
CA SER A 5 31.37 -46.65 -19.97
C SER A 5 30.74 -45.81 -21.10
N LYS A 6 29.41 -45.73 -21.14
CA LYS A 6 28.67 -44.69 -21.87
C LYS A 6 28.04 -43.74 -20.86
N PHE A 7 28.81 -42.72 -20.48
CA PHE A 7 28.25 -41.47 -19.96
C PHE A 7 27.50 -40.78 -21.11
N GLN A 8 26.19 -40.57 -20.94
CA GLN A 8 25.45 -39.64 -21.79
C GLN A 8 25.62 -38.24 -21.19
N SER A 9 26.57 -37.48 -21.73
CA SER A 9 26.69 -36.05 -21.47
C SER A 9 25.66 -35.30 -22.31
N THR A 10 24.67 -34.70 -21.66
CA THR A 10 23.80 -33.68 -22.26
C THR A 10 24.64 -32.48 -22.70
N PRO A 11 24.53 -31.99 -23.94
CA PRO A 11 25.27 -30.80 -24.37
C PRO A 11 24.70 -29.55 -23.70
N LEU A 12 25.53 -28.87 -22.91
CA LEU A 12 25.33 -27.48 -22.52
C LEU A 12 25.17 -26.63 -23.78
N ALA A 13 24.20 -25.71 -23.75
CA ALA A 13 23.99 -24.74 -24.81
C ALA A 13 25.29 -23.98 -25.14
N PRO A 14 25.58 -23.71 -26.43
CA PRO A 14 26.79 -23.00 -26.81
C PRO A 14 26.69 -21.52 -26.41
N ASP A 15 27.64 -21.08 -25.58
CA ASP A 15 28.00 -19.67 -25.42
C ASP A 15 28.26 -19.07 -26.80
N ARG A 16 27.42 -18.13 -27.23
CA ARG A 16 27.64 -17.35 -28.45
C ARG A 16 28.73 -16.31 -28.18
N VAL A 17 29.98 -16.73 -28.27
CA VAL A 17 31.13 -15.84 -28.38
C VAL A 17 31.28 -15.43 -29.84
N LYS A 18 31.09 -14.15 -30.16
CA LYS A 18 31.44 -13.60 -31.48
C LYS A 18 32.94 -13.28 -31.52
N ALA A 19 33.54 -13.61 -32.65
CA ALA A 19 34.97 -13.59 -32.93
C ALA A 19 35.50 -12.21 -33.37
N ASP A 20 35.10 -11.15 -32.67
CA ASP A 20 35.66 -9.81 -32.85
C ASP A 20 36.16 -9.35 -31.48
N GLY A 21 37.47 -9.23 -31.32
CA GLY A 21 38.15 -8.90 -30.08
C GLY A 21 37.92 -7.47 -29.58
N GLU A 22 36.67 -7.07 -29.39
CA GLU A 22 36.29 -5.88 -28.63
C GLU A 22 35.77 -6.29 -27.25
N ALA A 23 36.57 -6.01 -26.23
CA ALA A 23 36.12 -6.01 -24.86
C ALA A 23 35.03 -4.93 -24.69
N GLN A 24 33.75 -5.31 -24.75
CA GLN A 24 32.70 -4.44 -24.26
C GLN A 24 32.89 -4.26 -22.76
N LYS A 25 33.49 -3.11 -22.41
CA LYS A 25 33.50 -2.52 -21.07
C LYS A 25 32.15 -2.82 -20.40
N THR A 26 32.19 -3.67 -19.37
CA THR A 26 31.20 -3.68 -18.29
C THR A 26 31.35 -2.38 -17.49
N GLY A 27 31.08 -1.26 -18.15
CA GLY A 27 30.68 -0.06 -17.45
C GLY A 27 29.31 -0.36 -16.87
N TRP A 28 29.19 -0.24 -15.54
CA TRP A 28 27.90 -0.11 -14.87
C TRP A 28 27.20 1.15 -15.40
N GLY A 29 26.65 1.01 -16.61
CA GLY A 29 25.95 2.05 -17.35
C GLY A 29 24.55 2.15 -16.80
N VAL A 30 24.36 3.13 -15.92
CA VAL A 30 23.04 3.63 -15.53
C VAL A 30 22.18 3.74 -16.80
N PRO A 31 21.02 3.07 -16.88
CA PRO A 31 20.15 3.22 -18.03
C PRO A 31 19.70 4.69 -18.10
N LYS A 32 20.10 5.40 -19.16
CA LYS A 32 19.58 6.73 -19.47
C LYS A 32 18.07 6.60 -19.73
N PRO A 33 17.19 7.26 -18.95
CA PRO A 33 15.76 7.22 -19.23
C PRO A 33 15.50 7.92 -20.57
N LYS A 34 14.83 7.21 -21.48
CA LYS A 34 14.29 7.77 -22.71
C LYS A 34 13.35 8.91 -22.32
N SER A 35 13.65 10.13 -22.78
CA SER A 35 12.87 11.34 -22.57
C SER A 35 11.52 11.27 -23.30
N GLY A 36 10.60 10.48 -22.74
CA GLY A 36 9.17 10.60 -22.99
C GLY A 36 8.63 11.79 -22.19
N LYS A 37 7.93 12.70 -22.86
CA LYS A 37 7.42 13.98 -22.36
C LYS A 37 6.29 13.86 -21.31
N ASN A 38 6.46 13.02 -20.30
CA ASN A 38 5.61 12.97 -19.11
C ASN A 38 6.55 12.82 -17.91
N GLN A 39 6.96 13.93 -17.28
CA GLN A 39 7.74 13.87 -16.05
C GLN A 39 6.98 13.00 -15.04
N SER A 40 7.61 11.90 -14.63
CA SER A 40 7.07 10.99 -13.63
C SER A 40 6.77 11.79 -12.37
N ALA A 41 5.74 11.41 -11.61
CA ALA A 41 5.42 12.04 -10.32
C ALA A 41 6.66 12.12 -9.41
N TYR A 42 7.56 11.14 -9.53
CA TYR A 42 8.84 11.11 -8.84
C TYR A 42 9.83 12.20 -9.27
N ASP A 43 9.91 12.50 -10.56
CA ASP A 43 10.81 13.55 -11.07
C ASP A 43 10.33 14.94 -10.64
N LYS A 44 9.02 15.15 -10.63
CA LYS A 44 8.39 16.38 -10.09
C LYS A 44 8.67 16.54 -8.61
N TYR A 45 8.59 15.45 -7.84
CA TYR A 45 8.94 15.46 -6.42
C TYR A 45 10.41 15.83 -6.19
N LYS A 46 11.35 15.24 -6.96
CA LYS A 46 12.78 15.60 -6.89
C LYS A 46 13.03 17.07 -7.21
N GLN A 47 12.40 17.59 -8.27
CA GLN A 47 12.51 19.01 -8.63
C GLN A 47 11.97 19.89 -7.50
N SER A 48 10.83 19.54 -6.92
CA SER A 48 10.28 20.26 -5.77
C SER A 48 11.23 20.25 -4.56
N LEU A 49 11.95 19.15 -4.32
CA LEU A 49 12.96 19.11 -3.24
C LEU A 49 14.13 20.03 -3.55
N HIS A 50 14.68 19.98 -4.77
CA HIS A 50 15.77 20.87 -5.18
C HIS A 50 15.38 22.35 -5.03
N GLU A 51 14.17 22.73 -5.41
CA GLU A 51 13.68 24.11 -5.26
C GLU A 51 13.55 24.57 -3.80
N ILE A 52 13.27 23.65 -2.87
CA ILE A 52 13.21 23.96 -1.43
C ILE A 52 14.62 24.17 -0.86
N PHE A 53 15.59 23.34 -1.25
CA PHE A 53 16.98 23.44 -0.76
C PHE A 53 17.79 24.57 -1.41
N ASP A 54 17.46 24.94 -2.65
CA ASP A 54 18.06 26.10 -3.34
C ASP A 54 17.47 27.45 -2.86
N GLY A 55 16.56 27.44 -1.89
CA GLY A 55 15.95 28.66 -1.32
C GLY A 55 14.93 29.36 -2.21
N LYS A 56 14.52 28.74 -3.32
CA LYS A 56 13.55 29.31 -4.27
C LYS A 56 12.10 29.19 -3.81
N LYS A 57 11.81 28.23 -2.93
CA LYS A 57 10.48 28.04 -2.32
C LYS A 57 10.56 27.97 -0.79
N PRO A 58 9.56 28.51 -0.07
CA PRO A 58 9.51 28.39 1.38
C PRO A 58 9.40 26.91 1.79
N MET A 59 10.13 26.55 2.83
CA MET A 59 10.15 25.17 3.31
C MET A 59 8.75 24.72 3.76
N PRO A 60 8.25 23.57 3.28
CA PRO A 60 6.91 23.08 3.65
C PRO A 60 6.76 22.89 5.16
N ASN A 61 5.59 23.23 5.70
CA ASN A 61 5.30 23.17 7.14
C ASN A 61 5.58 21.77 7.75
N LYS A 62 5.34 20.71 6.99
CA LYS A 62 5.62 19.33 7.42
C LYS A 62 7.11 19.06 7.63
N MET A 63 7.99 19.69 6.85
CA MET A 63 9.45 19.57 6.99
C MET A 63 9.98 20.48 8.10
N LYS A 64 9.44 21.69 8.25
CA LYS A 64 9.78 22.58 9.38
C LYS A 64 9.50 21.89 10.71
N GLY A 65 8.33 21.28 10.86
CA GLY A 65 7.98 20.54 12.07
C GLY A 65 8.88 19.34 12.34
N MET A 66 9.41 18.67 11.30
CA MET A 66 10.37 17.56 11.47
C MET A 66 11.78 18.04 11.83
N LEU A 67 12.27 19.14 11.25
CA LEU A 67 13.56 19.73 11.64
C LEU A 67 13.52 20.28 13.08
N GLU A 68 12.45 20.98 13.45
CA GLU A 68 12.26 21.49 14.83
C GLU A 68 12.12 20.39 15.87
N SER A 69 11.61 19.21 15.49
CA SER A 69 11.51 18.06 16.39
C SER A 69 12.77 17.20 16.46
N GLN A 70 13.76 17.41 15.58
CA GLN A 70 15.06 16.71 15.62
C GLN A 70 16.18 17.52 16.27
N HIS A 71 16.03 18.82 16.50
CA HIS A 71 17.01 19.64 17.21
C HIS A 71 16.37 20.42 18.37
N PRO A 72 16.63 20.08 19.66
CA PRO A 72 16.44 21.06 20.71
C PRO A 72 17.47 22.18 20.50
N ALA A 73 16.95 23.36 20.19
CA ALA A 73 17.59 24.67 20.16
C ALA A 73 19.06 24.74 20.66
N VAL A 74 20.00 24.88 19.73
CA VAL A 74 21.22 25.67 20.01
C VAL A 74 20.86 27.11 19.69
N ALA A 75 20.38 27.82 20.70
CA ALA A 75 20.15 29.25 20.65
C ALA A 75 21.42 29.98 21.08
N GLN A 76 22.16 30.57 20.12
CA GLN A 76 23.02 31.77 20.23
C GLN A 76 23.20 32.26 18.77
N LYS A 77 23.15 33.54 18.37
CA LYS A 77 23.15 34.85 19.04
C LYS A 77 22.92 35.90 17.92
N GLU A 78 22.32 37.05 18.28
CA GLU A 78 22.44 38.37 17.60
C GLU A 78 21.70 38.47 16.24
N THR A 79 20.72 39.35 16.03
CA THR A 79 20.79 40.82 16.16
C THR A 79 19.44 41.46 16.52
N ALA A 80 19.55 42.62 17.16
CA ALA A 80 18.51 43.49 17.69
C ALA A 80 17.62 44.16 16.63
N GLY A 81 16.38 44.50 17.03
CA GLY A 81 15.51 45.40 16.29
C GLY A 81 14.05 45.38 16.76
N GLU A 82 13.76 46.17 17.81
CA GLU A 82 12.53 46.92 18.09
C GLU A 82 11.15 46.23 18.36
N GLN A 83 10.69 46.47 19.60
CA GLN A 83 9.35 46.94 20.04
C GLN A 83 8.10 46.09 19.73
N GLU A 84 7.07 45.95 20.58
CA GLU A 84 6.75 46.26 21.98
C GLU A 84 5.31 45.71 22.19
N THR A 85 4.91 45.36 23.43
CA THR A 85 3.51 45.11 23.90
C THR A 85 2.84 43.80 23.39
N THR A 86 2.13 42.98 24.17
CA THR A 86 1.44 43.15 25.45
C THR A 86 1.34 41.80 26.15
N GLU A 87 1.51 41.87 27.46
CA GLU A 87 1.08 40.97 28.53
C GLU A 87 -0.27 40.26 28.30
N GLU A 88 -0.28 38.92 28.28
CA GLU A 88 -1.29 38.11 28.96
C GLU A 88 -0.86 36.63 28.99
N GLN A 89 -0.39 36.16 30.15
CA GLN A 89 -0.57 34.75 30.47
C GLN A 89 -2.06 34.56 30.79
N PRO A 90 -2.70 33.51 30.25
CA PRO A 90 -3.01 32.46 31.19
C PRO A 90 -2.90 31.04 30.63
N ALA A 91 -2.76 30.14 31.58
CA ALA A 91 -2.90 28.70 31.50
C ALA A 91 -1.74 27.95 30.85
N LYS A 92 -0.83 27.51 31.73
CA LYS A 92 -0.10 26.24 31.62
C LYS A 92 -1.02 25.18 30.99
N LYS A 93 -0.87 24.96 29.68
CA LYS A 93 -1.49 23.83 28.99
C LYS A 93 -0.72 22.59 29.44
N VAL A 94 -1.12 22.07 30.60
CA VAL A 94 -0.81 20.72 31.04
C VAL A 94 -1.06 19.84 29.82
N ARG A 95 0.04 19.36 29.23
CA ARG A 95 0.00 18.38 28.15
C ARG A 95 -0.72 17.18 28.74
N ARG A 96 -2.05 17.12 28.57
CA ARG A 96 -2.81 15.89 28.65
C ARG A 96 -2.10 14.97 27.67
N ARG A 97 -1.31 14.04 28.21
CA ARG A 97 -0.90 12.85 27.49
C ARG A 97 -2.21 12.18 27.12
N VAL A 98 -2.66 12.45 25.89
CA VAL A 98 -3.75 11.67 25.32
C VAL A 98 -3.17 10.26 25.25
N ALA A 99 -3.76 9.35 26.02
CA ALA A 99 -3.45 7.94 25.96
C ALA A 99 -3.38 7.51 24.48
N PRO A 100 -2.53 6.55 24.09
CA PRO A 100 -2.60 6.00 22.75
C PRO A 100 -4.05 5.55 22.52
N LYS A 101 -4.81 6.32 21.74
CA LYS A 101 -6.14 5.90 21.31
C LYS A 101 -5.88 4.60 20.58
N GLY A 102 -6.53 3.52 21.03
CA GLY A 102 -6.45 2.23 20.36
C GLY A 102 -6.72 2.40 18.85
N PRO A 103 -6.32 1.42 18.02
CA PRO A 103 -6.33 1.56 16.58
C PRO A 103 -7.70 2.09 16.11
N THR A 104 -7.67 3.22 15.40
CA THR A 104 -8.88 3.85 14.90
C THR A 104 -9.47 3.02 13.77
N LEU A 105 -10.75 3.23 13.43
CA LEU A 105 -11.37 2.55 12.29
C LEU A 105 -10.55 2.76 11.01
N GLY A 106 -10.04 3.97 10.79
CA GLY A 106 -9.19 4.29 9.65
C GLY A 106 -7.89 3.48 9.64
N ASP A 107 -7.26 3.30 10.82
CA ASP A 107 -6.04 2.49 10.93
C ASP A 107 -6.33 1.01 10.62
N LEU A 108 -7.44 0.46 11.13
CA LEU A 108 -7.83 -0.93 10.87
C LEU A 108 -8.19 -1.16 9.40
N ILE A 109 -8.92 -0.23 8.79
CA ILE A 109 -9.22 -0.27 7.36
C ILE A 109 -7.93 -0.18 6.54
N GLN A 110 -7.00 0.70 6.92
CA GLN A 110 -5.71 0.81 6.26
C GLN A 110 -4.88 -0.48 6.40
N VAL A 111 -4.92 -1.14 7.55
CA VAL A 111 -4.30 -2.46 7.75
C VAL A 111 -5.00 -3.52 6.90
N ALA A 112 -6.32 -3.53 6.79
CA ALA A 112 -7.02 -4.47 5.90
C ALA A 112 -6.66 -4.24 4.41
N LYS A 113 -6.50 -2.97 3.99
CA LYS A 113 -6.06 -2.62 2.62
C LYS A 113 -4.61 -3.01 2.35
N SER A 114 -3.69 -2.56 3.20
CA SER A 114 -2.25 -2.70 3.00
C SER A 114 -1.65 -4.00 3.54
N GLY A 115 -2.43 -4.76 4.31
CA GLY A 115 -2.06 -6.04 4.89
C GLY A 115 -1.58 -6.98 3.79
N LYS A 116 -0.35 -7.44 3.96
CA LYS A 116 0.33 -8.35 3.04
C LYS A 116 0.02 -9.80 3.39
N SER A 117 -0.30 -10.05 4.66
CA SER A 117 -0.68 -11.35 5.16
C SER A 117 -2.20 -11.46 5.27
N SER A 118 -2.75 -12.59 4.82
CA SER A 118 -4.17 -12.90 5.00
C SER A 118 -4.58 -12.89 6.48
N ALA A 119 -3.67 -13.31 7.38
CA ALA A 119 -3.92 -13.32 8.82
C ALA A 119 -4.10 -11.91 9.40
N GLU A 120 -3.27 -10.94 8.97
CA GLU A 120 -3.38 -9.54 9.42
C GLU A 120 -4.70 -8.92 8.97
N VAL A 121 -5.13 -9.23 7.75
CA VAL A 121 -6.41 -8.73 7.21
C VAL A 121 -7.58 -9.32 7.98
N ARG A 122 -7.56 -10.62 8.29
CA ARG A 122 -8.59 -11.28 9.11
C ARG A 122 -8.69 -10.66 10.49
N GLU A 123 -7.55 -10.45 11.15
CA GLU A 123 -7.54 -9.83 12.48
C GLU A 123 -8.09 -8.40 12.43
N ALA A 124 -7.69 -7.61 11.43
CA ALA A 124 -8.21 -6.25 11.26
C ALA A 124 -9.73 -6.23 11.02
N LEU A 125 -10.26 -7.13 10.17
CA LEU A 125 -11.69 -7.24 9.90
C LEU A 125 -12.49 -7.73 11.12
N SER A 126 -11.94 -8.69 11.87
CA SER A 126 -12.50 -9.15 13.13
C SER A 126 -12.58 -8.00 14.14
N GLN A 127 -11.52 -7.21 14.27
CA GLN A 127 -11.50 -6.03 15.15
C GLN A 127 -12.48 -4.93 14.71
N ILE A 128 -12.73 -4.78 13.40
CA ILE A 128 -13.75 -3.85 12.87
C ILE A 128 -15.14 -4.31 13.31
N LYS A 129 -15.46 -5.60 13.14
CA LYS A 129 -16.74 -6.19 13.56
C LYS A 129 -16.92 -6.11 15.08
N GLU A 130 -15.91 -6.47 15.87
CA GLU A 130 -15.96 -6.42 17.34
C GLU A 130 -16.22 -5.01 17.87
N LYS A 131 -15.67 -4.00 17.19
CA LYS A 131 -15.91 -2.59 17.52
C LYS A 131 -17.26 -2.07 17.01
N GLY A 132 -18.04 -2.90 16.34
CA GLY A 132 -19.36 -2.56 15.80
C GLY A 132 -19.31 -1.65 14.58
N PHE A 133 -18.17 -1.57 13.90
CA PHE A 133 -18.05 -0.80 12.66
C PHE A 133 -18.46 -1.66 11.47
N THR A 134 -19.12 -1.03 10.49
CA THR A 134 -19.45 -1.68 9.22
C THR A 134 -18.22 -1.73 8.32
N LEU A 135 -18.11 -2.78 7.51
CA LEU A 135 -17.11 -2.81 6.44
C LEU A 135 -17.35 -1.62 5.48
N PRO A 136 -16.28 -0.99 4.97
CA PRO A 136 -16.41 0.09 4.01
C PRO A 136 -17.02 -0.42 2.69
N ASP A 137 -18.08 0.25 2.23
CA ASP A 137 -18.83 -0.12 1.03
C ASP A 137 -18.08 0.26 -0.27
N ASP A 138 -17.18 1.23 -0.19
CA ASP A 138 -16.55 1.88 -1.37
C ASP A 138 -15.31 1.15 -1.91
N ASP A 139 -14.81 0.14 -1.20
CA ASP A 139 -13.50 -0.47 -1.48
C ASP A 139 -13.61 -1.94 -1.88
N GLU A 140 -13.75 -2.20 -3.19
CA GLU A 140 -13.79 -3.55 -3.79
C GLU A 140 -12.67 -4.46 -3.28
N GLU A 141 -11.44 -3.95 -3.13
CA GLU A 141 -10.31 -4.75 -2.67
C GLU A 141 -10.48 -5.26 -1.23
N ILE A 142 -11.09 -4.45 -0.34
CA ILE A 142 -11.38 -4.90 1.02
C ILE A 142 -12.47 -5.96 0.98
N LEU A 143 -13.54 -5.72 0.22
CA LEU A 143 -14.66 -6.65 0.11
C LEU A 143 -14.20 -8.00 -0.42
N VAL A 144 -13.36 -8.01 -1.46
CA VAL A 144 -12.77 -9.23 -2.03
C VAL A 144 -11.90 -9.97 -1.01
N LYS A 145 -11.08 -9.26 -0.22
CA LYS A 145 -10.28 -9.89 0.84
C LYS A 145 -11.13 -10.40 2.00
N ALA A 146 -12.25 -9.75 2.30
CA ALA A 146 -13.18 -10.17 3.34
C ALA A 146 -13.87 -11.51 3.00
N LEU A 147 -13.95 -11.88 1.71
CA LEU A 147 -14.47 -13.19 1.30
C LEU A 147 -13.59 -14.38 1.75
N ASP A 148 -12.30 -14.14 2.02
CA ASP A 148 -11.40 -15.17 2.53
C ASP A 148 -11.45 -15.31 4.07
N HIS A 149 -12.39 -14.63 4.75
CA HIS A 149 -12.53 -14.69 6.19
C HIS A 149 -13.23 -15.99 6.64
N ASP A 150 -12.86 -16.51 7.80
CA ASP A 150 -13.47 -17.73 8.36
C ASP A 150 -14.84 -17.47 9.04
N ASP A 151 -15.27 -16.20 9.09
CA ASP A 151 -16.52 -15.78 9.77
C ASP A 151 -17.59 -15.53 8.72
N ASP A 152 -18.61 -16.39 8.73
CA ASP A 152 -19.72 -16.37 7.78
C ASP A 152 -20.46 -15.02 7.76
N ASP A 153 -20.54 -14.30 8.88
CA ASP A 153 -21.25 -13.02 8.92
C ASP A 153 -20.46 -11.93 8.18
N ILE A 154 -19.12 -11.93 8.34
CA ILE A 154 -18.23 -10.98 7.65
C ILE A 154 -18.32 -11.23 6.15
N VAL A 155 -18.31 -12.50 5.74
CA VAL A 155 -18.45 -12.89 4.34
C VAL A 155 -19.83 -12.49 3.80
N LEU A 156 -20.92 -12.70 4.55
CA LEU A 156 -22.27 -12.29 4.14
C LEU A 156 -22.41 -10.78 4.00
N GLN A 157 -21.82 -10.01 4.91
CA GLN A 157 -21.80 -8.56 4.83
C GLN A 157 -21.03 -8.11 3.60
N ALA A 158 -19.83 -8.65 3.38
CA ALA A 158 -19.01 -8.35 2.21
C ALA A 158 -19.73 -8.69 0.90
N LEU A 159 -20.41 -9.84 0.81
CA LEU A 159 -21.20 -10.24 -0.37
C LEU A 159 -22.37 -9.30 -0.62
N THR A 160 -23.03 -8.81 0.43
CA THR A 160 -24.15 -7.88 0.30
C THR A 160 -23.68 -6.51 -0.18
N GLN A 161 -22.51 -6.06 0.29
CA GLN A 161 -21.90 -4.82 -0.19
C GLN A 161 -21.39 -4.97 -1.63
N LEU A 162 -20.83 -6.13 -1.98
CA LEU A 162 -20.40 -6.47 -3.34
C LEU A 162 -21.56 -6.47 -4.34
N GLU A 163 -22.75 -6.93 -3.93
CA GLU A 163 -23.97 -6.89 -4.73
C GLU A 163 -24.31 -5.44 -5.13
N VAL A 164 -24.38 -4.54 -4.15
CA VAL A 164 -24.62 -3.10 -4.38
C VAL A 164 -23.49 -2.47 -5.20
N PHE A 165 -22.24 -2.88 -4.97
CA PHE A 165 -21.09 -2.37 -5.71
C PHE A 165 -21.11 -2.78 -7.20
N LEU A 166 -21.51 -4.03 -7.48
CA LEU A 166 -21.63 -4.57 -8.84
C LEU A 166 -22.79 -3.97 -9.62
N ASP A 167 -23.91 -3.66 -8.96
CA ASP A 167 -25.02 -2.92 -9.57
C ASP A 167 -24.61 -1.55 -10.13
N ASN A 168 -23.49 -0.98 -9.62
CA ASN A 168 -22.93 0.28 -10.09
C ASN A 168 -21.91 0.12 -11.22
N ASP A 169 -21.66 -1.09 -11.75
CA ASP A 169 -20.74 -1.39 -12.87
C ASP A 169 -19.29 -0.88 -12.69
N THR A 170 -18.83 -0.74 -11.44
CA THR A 170 -17.52 -0.14 -11.12
C THR A 170 -16.38 -1.14 -10.87
N SER A 171 -16.60 -2.44 -11.15
CA SER A 171 -15.59 -3.46 -10.83
C SER A 171 -14.28 -3.23 -11.59
N LYS A 172 -13.19 -3.05 -10.84
CA LYS A 172 -11.86 -2.82 -11.40
C LYS A 172 -11.25 -4.13 -11.90
N ASN A 173 -11.59 -5.26 -11.29
CA ASN A 173 -10.96 -6.57 -11.56
C ASN A 173 -11.97 -7.74 -11.54
N PRO A 174 -12.84 -7.88 -12.56
CA PRO A 174 -13.89 -8.90 -12.57
C PRO A 174 -13.35 -10.34 -12.52
N THR A 175 -12.22 -10.62 -13.16
CA THR A 175 -11.59 -11.96 -13.16
C THR A 175 -11.12 -12.40 -11.77
N LEU A 176 -10.52 -11.47 -11.01
CA LEU A 176 -10.05 -11.74 -9.65
C LEU A 176 -11.25 -11.98 -8.73
N LEU A 177 -12.27 -11.13 -8.84
CA LEU A 177 -13.50 -11.25 -8.09
C LEU A 177 -14.19 -12.59 -8.36
N LYS A 178 -14.31 -13.00 -9.63
CA LYS A 178 -14.86 -14.31 -10.03
C LYS A 178 -14.13 -15.47 -9.38
N THR A 179 -12.80 -15.45 -9.40
CA THR A 179 -11.96 -16.50 -8.79
C THR A 179 -12.19 -16.58 -7.27
N ARG A 180 -12.30 -15.43 -6.61
CA ARG A 180 -12.53 -15.34 -5.16
C ARG A 180 -13.93 -15.77 -4.76
N LEU A 181 -14.95 -15.39 -5.53
CA LEU A 181 -16.33 -15.85 -5.35
C LEU A 181 -16.45 -17.37 -5.52
N GLN A 182 -15.77 -17.97 -6.49
CA GLN A 182 -15.72 -19.42 -6.65
C GLN A 182 -15.03 -20.11 -5.46
N SER A 183 -13.92 -19.57 -4.98
CA SER A 183 -13.24 -20.07 -3.77
C SER A 183 -14.15 -20.00 -2.54
N ALA A 184 -14.81 -18.85 -2.34
CA ALA A 184 -15.76 -18.67 -1.25
C ALA A 184 -16.95 -19.62 -1.36
N GLN A 185 -17.48 -19.85 -2.56
CA GLN A 185 -18.57 -20.81 -2.80
C GLN A 185 -18.17 -22.24 -2.42
N MET A 186 -16.95 -22.66 -2.77
CA MET A 186 -16.41 -23.99 -2.46
C MET A 186 -16.22 -24.20 -0.95
N LEU A 187 -15.73 -23.18 -0.26
CA LEU A 187 -15.42 -23.24 1.18
C LEU A 187 -16.62 -22.93 2.08
N ALA A 188 -17.67 -22.30 1.55
CA ALA A 188 -18.85 -21.91 2.31
C ALA A 188 -19.59 -23.13 2.87
N SER A 189 -19.72 -23.18 4.19
CA SER A 189 -20.60 -24.13 4.88
C SER A 189 -22.05 -23.65 4.88
N ASN A 190 -22.27 -22.34 4.84
CA ASN A 190 -23.59 -21.72 4.87
C ASN A 190 -24.26 -21.69 3.49
N GLY A 191 -25.48 -22.22 3.41
CA GLY A 191 -26.28 -22.22 2.17
C GLY A 191 -26.62 -20.81 1.66
N LYS A 192 -26.71 -19.80 2.53
CA LYS A 192 -26.95 -18.41 2.13
C LYS A 192 -25.77 -17.83 1.34
N ILE A 193 -24.55 -18.08 1.82
CA ILE A 193 -23.32 -17.64 1.16
C ILE A 193 -23.25 -18.25 -0.24
N ARG A 194 -23.49 -19.57 -0.37
CA ARG A 194 -23.51 -20.25 -1.68
C ARG A 194 -24.52 -19.66 -2.65
N ARG A 195 -25.73 -19.34 -2.20
CA ARG A 195 -26.76 -18.73 -3.05
C ARG A 195 -26.34 -17.34 -3.52
N LYS A 196 -25.85 -16.50 -2.61
CA LYS A 196 -25.36 -15.15 -2.95
C LYS A 196 -24.17 -15.18 -3.89
N THR A 197 -23.17 -16.03 -3.64
CA THR A 197 -22.01 -16.15 -4.54
C THR A 197 -22.41 -16.64 -5.92
N THR A 198 -23.37 -17.57 -6.02
CA THR A 198 -23.87 -18.04 -7.33
C THR A 198 -24.57 -16.91 -8.09
N ALA A 199 -25.45 -16.14 -7.44
CA ALA A 199 -26.12 -15.00 -8.07
C ALA A 199 -25.12 -13.94 -8.57
N LEU A 200 -24.10 -13.62 -7.78
CA LEU A 200 -23.05 -12.68 -8.19
C LEU A 200 -22.18 -13.23 -9.32
N LEU A 201 -21.93 -14.54 -9.35
CA LEU A 201 -21.21 -15.19 -10.44
C LEU A 201 -22.00 -15.19 -11.76
N GLU A 202 -23.33 -15.27 -11.70
CA GLU A 202 -24.21 -15.14 -12.86
C GLU A 202 -24.25 -13.70 -13.39
N LEU A 203 -24.23 -12.69 -12.51
CA LEU A 203 -24.13 -11.28 -12.92
C LEU A 203 -22.80 -10.94 -13.61
N LEU A 204 -21.73 -11.63 -13.24
CA LEU A 204 -20.39 -11.46 -13.80
C LEU A 204 -20.11 -12.35 -15.02
N ALA A 205 -21.06 -13.18 -15.45
CA ALA A 205 -20.92 -14.12 -16.57
C ALA A 205 -21.35 -13.51 -17.91
#